data_AF-A0A5A8DKM2-F1
#
_entry.id   AF-A0A5A8DKM2-F1
#
_cell.length_a   1.000
_cell.length_b   1.000
_cell.length_c   1.000
_cell.angle_alpha   90.00
_cell.angle_beta   90.00
_cell.angle_gamma   90.00
#
_symmetry.space_group_name_H-M   'P 1'
#
loop_
_entity.id
_entity.type
_entity.pdbx_description
1 polymer ?
#
loop_
_entity_poly.entity_id
_entity_poly.type
_entity_poly.pdbx_seq_one_letter_code
_entity_poly.pdbx_strand_id
1 'polypeptide(L)'
;MALSRALRLRHSVVASRASLRAAAATGRPALAAASTPRAPAQARDATSDARQKALDAALKQIESAMGRGTVMRLGDRHSAEGIEVISTGSLTLDVALGIGGLPRGRVVEIYGPESSGKTTLALQAVAQAQKRGMSCVFVDVEHAIDPAYALKLGVDVDNLLLSQPDTGENALEIVDTFVRSGAVDVVVLDSVAALVPRAELEGDMGDHHMALQARLMSQALRKLTSSMGRSNTLIIFINQIRSKVGVIFGSPEVTAGGQSLKYYASIRLDIRRSGQVKKGDEIVASTTRVRVVKNKLAPPFRVAEFDMTYGGGVSRVGELVDLGLRGGFVKRAGAWYSLDIGACREAAGEGPPAGAAPAAAAAAADSSAGEDAAPAKRGRAKTARRSKKAIAEAEADAEAAAAAAAAAAAAGDSEGTAADDAGAKREDEPEQLVIGIGQGREHAKAWLENPANADQVALLERAIRAEGRRGKLDSLEAEKRKLEAS
;
A
#
# COMPACT_ATOMS: atom_id res chain seq x y z
N MET A 1 -48.78 27.13 4.08
CA MET A 1 -49.57 26.11 3.34
C MET A 1 -49.12 26.15 1.88
N ALA A 2 -48.00 25.50 1.57
CA ALA A 2 -48.00 24.16 0.96
C ALA A 2 -48.63 24.15 -0.45
N LEU A 3 -47.80 24.56 -1.43
CA LEU A 3 -47.92 24.23 -2.84
C LEU A 3 -48.05 22.70 -3.01
N SER A 4 -49.10 22.26 -3.68
CA SER A 4 -49.34 20.86 -4.00
C SER A 4 -49.64 20.72 -5.50
N ARG A 5 -48.59 20.63 -6.33
CA ARG A 5 -48.66 20.03 -7.67
C ARG A 5 -47.29 19.69 -8.23
N ALA A 6 -46.65 18.68 -7.66
CA ALA A 6 -45.62 17.87 -8.33
C ALA A 6 -45.47 16.52 -7.60
N LEU A 7 -45.40 15.43 -8.38
CA LEU A 7 -45.13 14.01 -8.07
C LEU A 7 -46.33 13.02 -8.04
N ARG A 8 -46.29 12.08 -9.00
CA ARG A 8 -46.29 10.60 -8.84
C ARG A 8 -46.02 9.99 -10.23
N LEU A 9 -44.87 9.38 -10.54
CA LEU A 9 -44.41 7.99 -10.23
C LEU A 9 -45.41 6.94 -10.74
N ARG A 10 -45.10 5.80 -11.40
CA ARG A 10 -43.88 5.02 -11.71
C ARG A 10 -44.30 3.83 -12.64
N HIS A 11 -43.38 3.40 -13.52
CA HIS A 11 -43.02 2.01 -13.92
C HIS A 11 -44.08 0.91 -14.18
N SER A 12 -43.99 0.23 -15.33
CA SER A 12 -43.73 -1.23 -15.38
C SER A 12 -43.20 -1.70 -16.75
N VAL A 13 -42.31 -2.69 -16.70
CA VAL A 13 -41.61 -3.39 -17.78
C VAL A 13 -42.07 -4.85 -17.74
N VAL A 14 -41.87 -5.58 -18.86
CA VAL A 14 -41.65 -7.05 -18.99
C VAL A 14 -42.75 -7.86 -19.71
N ALA A 15 -42.41 -8.22 -20.95
CA ALA A 15 -42.51 -9.52 -21.65
C ALA A 15 -43.72 -10.45 -21.46
N SER A 16 -44.30 -10.85 -22.60
CA SER A 16 -44.81 -12.21 -22.80
C SER A 16 -44.25 -12.80 -24.09
N ARG A 17 -43.45 -13.85 -23.95
CA ARG A 17 -43.08 -14.84 -24.96
C ARG A 17 -44.13 -15.95 -24.88
N ALA A 18 -44.71 -16.35 -26.01
CA ALA A 18 -44.97 -17.74 -26.42
C ALA A 18 -46.28 -17.89 -27.22
N SER A 19 -46.15 -18.03 -28.53
CA SER A 19 -46.94 -19.00 -29.29
C SER A 19 -46.18 -19.35 -30.57
N LEU A 20 -45.63 -20.56 -30.55
CA LEU A 20 -44.83 -21.24 -31.55
C LEU A 20 -45.75 -22.11 -32.41
N ARG A 21 -45.27 -22.44 -33.63
CA ARG A 21 -45.68 -23.51 -34.58
C ARG A 21 -46.85 -23.16 -35.52
N ALA A 22 -46.86 -23.51 -36.80
CA ALA A 22 -45.94 -24.25 -37.68
C ALA A 22 -46.35 -23.93 -39.15
N ALA A 23 -45.39 -23.65 -40.05
CA ALA A 23 -44.91 -24.52 -41.14
C ALA A 23 -45.73 -24.48 -42.46
N ALA A 24 -45.05 -24.05 -43.53
CA ALA A 24 -45.06 -24.56 -44.92
C ALA A 24 -44.65 -23.43 -45.87
N ALA A 25 -43.39 -23.40 -46.33
CA ALA A 25 -42.95 -23.98 -47.60
C ALA A 25 -43.32 -23.11 -48.82
N THR A 26 -42.33 -22.43 -49.40
CA THR A 26 -41.96 -22.45 -50.84
C THR A 26 -41.00 -21.30 -51.20
N GLY A 27 -39.94 -21.65 -51.93
CA GLY A 27 -39.31 -20.84 -52.98
C GLY A 27 -38.76 -19.45 -52.63
N ARG A 28 -37.44 -19.37 -52.41
CA ARG A 28 -36.67 -18.15 -52.70
C ARG A 28 -36.65 -17.89 -54.21
N PRO A 29 -36.82 -16.64 -54.64
CA PRO A 29 -35.99 -16.10 -55.71
C PRO A 29 -35.11 -14.97 -55.15
N ALA A 30 -33.89 -14.92 -55.69
CA ALA A 30 -32.89 -13.91 -55.42
C ALA A 30 -33.41 -12.52 -55.84
N LEU A 31 -33.36 -11.55 -54.93
CA LEU A 31 -33.46 -10.13 -55.28
C LEU A 31 -32.10 -9.47 -55.03
N ALA A 32 -31.68 -8.77 -56.08
CA ALA A 32 -30.38 -8.20 -56.31
C ALA A 32 -29.94 -7.17 -55.26
N ALA A 33 -28.63 -7.01 -55.20
CA ALA A 33 -27.90 -6.04 -54.40
C ALA A 33 -28.46 -4.61 -54.53
N ALA A 34 -28.99 -4.08 -53.43
CA ALA A 34 -29.06 -2.64 -53.21
C ALA A 34 -27.94 -2.26 -52.23
N SER A 35 -26.78 -1.91 -52.79
CA SER A 35 -25.71 -1.24 -52.06
C SER A 35 -26.26 0.08 -51.51
N THR A 36 -26.47 0.16 -50.21
CA THR A 36 -26.66 1.45 -49.52
C THR A 36 -25.40 2.29 -49.81
N PRO A 37 -25.50 3.52 -50.32
CA PRO A 37 -24.32 4.34 -50.51
C PRO A 37 -23.70 4.59 -49.14
N ARG A 38 -22.51 4.03 -48.92
CA ARG A 38 -21.65 4.35 -47.79
C ARG A 38 -21.38 5.86 -47.88
N ALA A 39 -22.00 6.63 -46.98
CA ALA A 39 -21.77 8.06 -46.89
C ALA A 39 -20.25 8.34 -46.92
N PRO A 40 -19.79 9.34 -47.70
CA PRO A 40 -18.37 9.56 -47.93
C PRO A 40 -17.67 9.85 -46.60
N ALA A 41 -16.51 9.23 -46.41
CA ALA A 41 -15.68 9.39 -45.21
C ALA A 41 -15.37 10.87 -44.88
N GLN A 42 -15.42 11.76 -45.89
CA GLN A 42 -15.18 13.20 -45.79
C GLN A 42 -16.23 13.96 -44.94
N ALA A 43 -17.46 13.46 -44.78
CA ALA A 43 -18.48 14.12 -43.96
C ALA A 43 -18.25 13.92 -42.45
N ARG A 44 -17.48 12.89 -42.05
CA ARG A 44 -17.14 12.66 -40.64
C ARG A 44 -16.03 13.61 -40.17
N ASP A 45 -15.12 14.00 -41.05
CA ASP A 45 -13.99 14.88 -40.73
C ASP A 45 -14.39 16.37 -40.61
N ALA A 46 -15.27 16.88 -41.47
CA ALA A 46 -15.78 18.25 -41.31
C ALA A 46 -16.61 18.42 -40.02
N THR A 47 -17.29 17.34 -39.59
CA THR A 47 -18.10 17.33 -38.37
C THR A 47 -17.24 17.17 -37.11
N SER A 48 -16.10 16.47 -37.18
CA SER A 48 -15.16 16.35 -36.07
C SER A 48 -14.43 17.68 -35.81
N ASP A 49 -14.02 18.41 -36.86
CA ASP A 49 -13.38 19.72 -36.71
C ASP A 49 -14.31 20.77 -36.12
N ALA A 50 -15.59 20.78 -36.53
CA ALA A 50 -16.59 21.67 -35.95
C ALA A 50 -16.87 21.34 -34.47
N ARG A 51 -16.93 20.05 -34.12
CA ARG A 51 -17.08 19.58 -32.73
C ARG A 51 -15.87 19.93 -31.88
N GLN A 52 -14.66 19.78 -32.42
CA GLN A 52 -13.43 20.11 -31.71
C GLN A 52 -13.31 21.60 -31.45
N LYS A 53 -13.64 22.45 -32.44
CA LYS A 53 -13.70 23.92 -32.26
C LYS A 53 -14.73 24.33 -31.20
N ALA A 54 -15.92 23.71 -31.20
CA ALA A 54 -16.94 23.97 -30.19
C ALA A 54 -16.49 23.52 -28.78
N LEU A 55 -15.81 22.37 -28.69
CA LEU A 55 -15.23 21.88 -27.44
C LEU A 55 -14.14 22.83 -26.93
N ASP A 56 -13.22 23.27 -27.78
CA ASP A 56 -12.14 24.18 -27.38
C ASP A 56 -12.66 25.55 -26.97
N ALA A 57 -13.72 26.05 -27.63
CA ALA A 57 -14.41 27.27 -27.22
C ALA A 57 -15.09 27.11 -25.84
N ALA A 58 -15.75 25.98 -25.60
CA ALA A 58 -16.35 25.67 -24.30
C ALA A 58 -15.28 25.53 -23.20
N LEU A 59 -14.15 24.88 -23.48
CA LEU A 59 -13.02 24.78 -22.55
C LEU A 59 -12.49 26.17 -22.17
N LYS A 60 -12.24 27.04 -23.16
CA LYS A 60 -11.80 28.42 -22.91
C LYS A 60 -12.82 29.23 -22.11
N GLN A 61 -14.10 29.07 -22.39
CA GLN A 61 -15.16 29.74 -21.63
C GLN A 61 -15.18 29.28 -20.17
N ILE A 62 -15.04 27.98 -19.92
CA ILE A 62 -14.98 27.43 -18.57
C ILE A 62 -13.71 27.91 -17.83
N GLU A 63 -12.55 27.90 -18.48
CA GLU A 63 -11.30 28.42 -17.90
C GLU A 63 -11.37 29.91 -17.58
N SER A 64 -11.98 30.71 -18.46
CA SER A 64 -12.16 32.15 -18.22
C SER A 64 -13.13 32.44 -17.09
N ALA A 65 -14.18 31.63 -16.92
CA ALA A 65 -15.20 31.85 -15.90
C ALA A 65 -14.80 31.29 -14.52
N MET A 66 -14.09 30.16 -14.48
CA MET A 66 -13.81 29.42 -13.24
C MET A 66 -12.32 29.31 -12.91
N GLY A 67 -11.43 29.89 -13.72
CA GLY A 67 -9.98 29.87 -13.54
C GLY A 67 -9.28 28.69 -14.24
N ARG A 68 -7.98 28.86 -14.48
CA ARG A 68 -7.11 27.84 -15.12
C ARG A 68 -7.10 26.54 -14.30
N GLY A 69 -7.15 25.41 -14.99
CA GLY A 69 -7.07 24.07 -14.39
C GLY A 69 -8.40 23.52 -13.86
N THR A 70 -9.52 24.25 -14.02
CA THR A 70 -10.85 23.76 -13.65
C THR A 70 -11.33 22.63 -14.55
N VAL A 71 -10.98 22.68 -15.84
CA VAL A 71 -11.20 21.59 -16.80
C VAL A 71 -9.91 21.37 -17.56
N MET A 72 -9.46 20.13 -17.58
CA MET A 72 -8.25 19.69 -18.28
C MET A 72 -8.48 18.29 -18.82
N ARG A 73 -7.76 17.92 -19.89
CA ARG A 73 -7.80 16.52 -20.32
C ARG A 73 -7.13 15.67 -19.24
N LEU A 74 -7.63 14.46 -19.04
CA LEU A 74 -7.11 13.60 -17.97
C LEU A 74 -5.62 13.26 -18.15
N GLY A 75 -5.13 13.19 -19.40
CA GLY A 75 -3.71 13.00 -19.71
C GLY A 75 -2.85 14.27 -19.57
N ASP A 76 -3.47 15.45 -19.53
CA ASP A 76 -2.79 16.74 -19.35
C ASP A 76 -2.65 17.11 -17.86
N ARG A 77 -3.36 16.40 -16.96
CA ARG A 77 -2.91 16.34 -15.56
C ARG A 77 -1.46 15.89 -15.62
N HIS A 78 -0.56 16.65 -14.99
CA HIS A 78 0.83 16.25 -14.79
C HIS A 78 0.84 14.81 -14.28
N SER A 79 0.99 13.88 -15.23
CA SER A 79 1.07 12.44 -15.05
C SER A 79 2.55 12.03 -15.04
N ALA A 80 3.44 13.02 -15.14
CA ALA A 80 4.88 12.90 -14.98
C ALA A 80 5.32 12.94 -13.50
N GLU A 81 4.58 13.63 -12.62
CA GLU A 81 4.86 13.65 -11.19
C GLU A 81 3.89 12.68 -10.51
N GLY A 82 4.38 11.50 -10.13
CA GLY A 82 3.60 10.54 -9.37
C GLY A 82 2.96 11.16 -8.11
N ILE A 83 1.95 10.50 -7.56
CA ILE A 83 1.29 10.99 -6.35
C ILE A 83 2.31 11.04 -5.22
N GLU A 84 2.53 12.24 -4.67
CA GLU A 84 3.46 12.41 -3.57
C GLU A 84 2.94 11.65 -2.33
N VAL A 85 3.83 10.85 -1.73
CA VAL A 85 3.51 10.02 -0.56
C VAL A 85 4.44 10.34 0.60
N ILE A 86 3.96 10.10 1.81
CA ILE A 86 4.71 10.21 3.07
C ILE A 86 4.81 8.80 3.66
N SER A 87 6.02 8.35 4.02
CA SER A 87 6.19 7.03 4.63
C SER A 87 5.38 6.92 5.92
N THR A 88 4.80 5.75 6.15
CA THR A 88 4.09 5.45 7.40
C THR A 88 5.03 5.23 8.59
N GLY A 89 6.34 5.12 8.34
CA GLY A 89 7.32 4.65 9.32
C GLY A 89 7.42 3.12 9.42
N SER A 90 6.53 2.39 8.75
CA SER A 90 6.58 0.93 8.56
C SER A 90 6.86 0.61 7.09
N LEU A 91 7.98 -0.07 6.82
CA LEU A 91 8.30 -0.46 5.45
C LEU A 91 7.30 -1.48 4.91
N THR A 92 6.85 -2.39 5.76
CA THR A 92 5.86 -3.42 5.40
C THR A 92 4.53 -2.78 5.03
N LEU A 93 4.10 -1.77 5.78
CA LEU A 93 2.88 -1.03 5.47
C LEU A 93 3.02 -0.18 4.21
N ASP A 94 4.15 0.48 4.00
CA ASP A 94 4.42 1.23 2.77
C ASP A 94 4.33 0.33 1.51
N VAL A 95 4.85 -0.90 1.59
CA VAL A 95 4.72 -1.92 0.54
C VAL A 95 3.26 -2.38 0.39
N ALA A 96 2.57 -2.67 1.49
CA ALA A 96 1.16 -3.07 1.48
C ALA A 96 0.23 -1.98 0.93
N LEU A 97 0.60 -0.70 1.05
CA LEU A 97 -0.14 0.41 0.44
C LEU A 97 0.02 0.45 -1.08
N GLY A 98 1.04 -0.20 -1.65
CA GLY A 98 1.33 -0.31 -3.08
C GLY A 98 1.85 0.98 -3.74
N ILE A 99 1.63 2.13 -3.11
CA ILE A 99 2.16 3.43 -3.52
C ILE A 99 3.39 3.89 -2.71
N GLY A 100 3.79 3.11 -1.69
CA GLY A 100 4.99 3.38 -0.89
C GLY A 100 4.79 4.33 0.28
N GLY A 101 3.54 4.66 0.65
CA GLY A 101 3.22 5.52 1.80
C GLY A 101 1.82 6.12 1.75
N LEU A 102 1.55 7.07 2.63
CA LEU A 102 0.29 7.83 2.71
C LEU A 102 0.26 8.95 1.67
N PRO A 103 -0.80 9.05 0.85
CA PRO A 103 -0.88 10.01 -0.25
C PRO A 103 -1.18 11.43 0.25
N ARG A 104 -0.38 12.40 -0.18
CA ARG A 104 -0.64 13.82 0.08
C ARG A 104 -1.88 14.32 -0.67
N GLY A 105 -2.47 15.41 -0.16
CA GLY A 105 -3.70 15.99 -0.68
C GLY A 105 -4.94 15.10 -0.51
N ARG A 106 -4.89 14.10 0.38
CA ARG A 106 -5.96 13.11 0.59
C ARG A 106 -6.26 12.92 2.07
N VAL A 107 -7.44 12.36 2.31
CA VAL A 107 -7.86 11.87 3.63
C VAL A 107 -7.45 10.42 3.83
N VAL A 108 -6.86 10.11 4.97
CA VAL A 108 -6.58 8.76 5.46
C VAL A 108 -7.32 8.57 6.78
N GLU A 109 -7.95 7.40 6.98
CA GLU A 109 -8.53 7.01 8.26
C GLU A 109 -7.76 5.83 8.84
N ILE A 110 -7.28 5.97 10.08
CA ILE A 110 -6.66 4.90 10.87
C ILE A 110 -7.62 4.56 12.00
N TYR A 111 -8.17 3.35 11.99
CA TYR A 111 -9.13 2.92 13.00
C TYR A 111 -8.80 1.53 13.54
N GLY A 112 -9.24 1.27 14.76
CA GLY A 112 -8.89 0.05 15.47
C GLY A 112 -9.35 0.05 16.92
N PRO A 113 -9.14 -1.07 17.63
CA PRO A 113 -9.36 -1.15 19.08
C PRO A 113 -8.50 -0.14 19.84
N GLU A 114 -8.77 0.03 21.14
CA GLU A 114 -7.87 0.72 22.05
C GLU A 114 -6.52 0.01 22.13
N SER A 115 -5.46 0.78 22.40
CA SER A 115 -4.08 0.25 22.50
C SER A 115 -3.59 -0.56 21.29
N SER A 116 -4.20 -0.37 20.10
CA SER A 116 -3.77 -1.06 18.88
C SER A 116 -2.61 -0.37 18.15
N GLY A 117 -2.19 0.82 18.59
CA GLY A 117 -1.08 1.58 17.99
C GLY A 117 -1.50 2.66 16.98
N LYS A 118 -2.77 3.09 16.96
CA LYS A 118 -3.28 4.14 16.05
C LYS A 118 -2.48 5.44 16.14
N THR A 119 -2.38 6.01 17.34
CA THR A 119 -1.64 7.25 17.62
C THR A 119 -0.15 7.08 17.35
N THR A 120 0.44 5.95 17.75
CA THR A 120 1.84 5.63 17.45
C THR A 120 2.11 5.62 15.94
N LEU A 121 1.25 4.98 15.13
CA LEU A 121 1.40 4.95 13.68
C LEU A 121 1.26 6.35 13.05
N ALA A 122 0.34 7.17 13.56
CA ALA A 122 0.19 8.54 13.10
C ALA A 122 1.39 9.42 13.46
N LEU A 123 1.92 9.30 14.69
CA LEU A 123 3.12 10.00 15.13
C LEU A 123 4.36 9.58 14.33
N GLN A 124 4.48 8.29 13.97
CA GLN A 124 5.56 7.85 13.09
C GLN A 124 5.42 8.43 11.67
N ALA A 125 4.22 8.52 11.12
CA ALA A 125 4.01 9.22 9.84
C ALA A 125 4.38 10.71 9.94
N VAL A 126 4.06 11.36 11.07
CA VAL A 126 4.49 12.75 11.37
C VAL A 126 6.00 12.86 11.44
N ALA A 127 6.69 11.96 12.15
CA ALA A 127 8.14 11.93 12.23
C ALA A 127 8.80 11.78 10.84
N GLN A 128 8.24 10.92 9.97
CA GLN A 128 8.72 10.76 8.60
C GLN A 128 8.48 11.99 7.73
N ALA A 129 7.39 12.73 7.96
CA ALA A 129 7.13 13.99 7.30
C ALA A 129 8.12 15.08 7.76
N GLN A 130 8.30 15.26 9.07
CA GLN A 130 9.22 16.25 9.65
C GLN A 130 10.67 16.02 9.20
N LYS A 131 11.10 14.76 9.09
CA LYS A 131 12.42 14.41 8.51
C LYS A 131 12.63 14.92 7.08
N ARG A 132 11.55 15.18 6.35
CA ARG A 132 11.57 15.76 5.00
C ARG A 132 11.40 17.29 5.01
N GLY A 133 11.48 17.92 6.18
CA GLY A 133 11.26 19.36 6.35
C GLY A 133 9.80 19.80 6.21
N MET A 134 8.86 18.87 6.36
CA MET A 134 7.43 19.16 6.25
C MET A 134 6.84 19.69 7.55
N SER A 135 5.87 20.60 7.42
CA SER A 135 5.12 21.17 8.53
C SER A 135 3.95 20.25 8.92
N CYS A 136 3.87 19.93 10.22
CA CYS A 136 2.90 19.00 10.78
C CYS A 136 2.07 19.67 11.87
N VAL A 137 0.77 19.37 11.88
CA VAL A 137 -0.16 19.75 12.95
C VAL A 137 -0.77 18.49 13.56
N PHE A 138 -0.83 18.46 14.88
CA PHE A 138 -1.54 17.45 15.65
C PHE A 138 -2.71 18.10 16.40
N VAL A 139 -3.93 17.68 16.08
CA VAL A 139 -5.16 18.12 16.76
C VAL A 139 -5.57 17.00 17.71
N ASP A 140 -5.23 17.19 18.99
CA ASP A 140 -5.48 16.26 20.08
C ASP A 140 -6.77 16.62 20.79
N VAL A 141 -7.86 16.00 20.37
CA VAL A 141 -9.18 16.11 20.98
C VAL A 141 -9.36 15.11 22.13
N GLU A 142 -8.56 14.04 22.17
CA GLU A 142 -8.53 13.10 23.30
C GLU A 142 -7.73 13.62 24.50
N HIS A 143 -6.96 14.70 24.34
CA HIS A 143 -6.05 15.25 25.36
C HIS A 143 -5.08 14.21 25.93
N ALA A 144 -4.61 13.31 25.06
CA ALA A 144 -3.88 12.10 25.46
C ALA A 144 -2.46 12.01 24.89
N ILE A 145 -2.00 13.02 24.14
CA ILE A 145 -0.65 12.99 23.56
C ILE A 145 0.42 13.19 24.64
N ASP A 146 1.41 12.29 24.68
CA ASP A 146 2.61 12.41 25.52
C ASP A 146 3.80 12.92 24.69
N PRO A 147 4.28 14.16 24.92
CA PRO A 147 5.44 14.71 24.22
C PRO A 147 6.71 13.87 24.38
N ALA A 148 6.94 13.27 25.56
CA ALA A 148 8.12 12.45 25.79
C ALA A 148 8.08 11.15 24.96
N TYR A 149 6.89 10.57 24.79
CA TYR A 149 6.70 9.44 23.90
C TYR A 149 6.85 9.83 22.43
N ALA A 150 6.28 10.96 22.01
CA ALA A 150 6.43 11.47 20.64
C ALA A 150 7.91 11.70 20.27
N LEU A 151 8.69 12.29 21.17
CA LEU A 151 10.14 12.48 20.99
C LEU A 151 10.87 11.15 20.76
N LYS A 152 10.53 10.11 21.54
CA LYS A 152 11.12 8.77 21.36
C LYS A 152 10.76 8.12 20.02
N LEU A 153 9.61 8.46 19.44
CA LEU A 153 9.22 8.03 18.09
C LEU A 153 9.94 8.81 16.98
N GLY A 154 10.78 9.79 17.34
CA GLY A 154 11.52 10.64 16.40
C GLY A 154 10.71 11.82 15.86
N VAL A 155 9.64 12.22 16.55
CA VAL A 155 8.91 13.46 16.28
C VAL A 155 9.74 14.62 16.80
N ASP A 156 9.88 15.65 15.98
CA ASP A 156 10.39 16.95 16.40
C ASP A 156 9.28 17.69 17.14
N VAL A 157 9.30 17.59 18.46
CA VAL A 157 8.26 18.14 19.35
C VAL A 157 8.28 19.67 19.34
N ASP A 158 9.44 20.28 19.17
CA ASP A 158 9.58 21.75 19.18
C ASP A 158 8.91 22.39 17.96
N ASN A 159 8.93 21.69 16.83
CA ASN A 159 8.31 22.15 15.57
C ASN A 159 6.94 21.51 15.28
N LEU A 160 6.42 20.65 16.16
CA LEU A 160 5.09 20.07 15.99
C LEU A 160 4.01 21.02 16.53
N LEU A 161 3.13 21.52 15.66
CA LEU A 161 2.01 22.35 16.07
C LEU A 161 0.94 21.50 16.76
N LEU A 162 0.74 21.69 18.06
CA LEU A 162 -0.30 21.02 18.84
C LEU A 162 -1.52 21.93 19.03
N SER A 163 -2.71 21.37 18.80
CA SER A 163 -3.98 22.03 19.12
C SER A 163 -4.85 21.11 19.95
N GLN A 164 -5.40 21.63 21.05
CA GLN A 164 -6.28 20.92 21.98
C GLN A 164 -7.61 21.67 22.10
N PRO A 165 -8.52 21.47 21.13
CA PRO A 165 -9.78 22.20 21.06
C PRO A 165 -10.86 21.61 21.98
N ASP A 166 -11.69 22.48 22.56
CA ASP A 166 -12.77 22.05 23.47
C ASP A 166 -13.99 21.45 22.75
N THR A 167 -14.21 21.79 21.47
CA THR A 167 -15.40 21.37 20.70
C THR A 167 -15.03 20.77 19.35
N GLY A 168 -15.90 19.88 18.85
CA GLY A 168 -15.72 19.25 17.54
C GLY A 168 -15.76 20.26 16.38
N GLU A 169 -16.59 21.29 16.47
CA GLU A 169 -16.63 22.38 15.50
C GLU A 169 -15.30 23.13 15.45
N ASN A 170 -14.78 23.55 16.60
CA ASN A 170 -13.52 24.28 16.70
C ASN A 170 -12.36 23.43 16.15
N ALA A 171 -12.31 22.14 16.51
CA ALA A 171 -11.31 21.21 16.00
C ALA A 171 -11.29 21.19 14.46
N LEU A 172 -12.46 21.05 13.83
CA LEU A 172 -12.58 20.97 12.37
C LEU A 172 -12.34 22.32 11.68
N GLU A 173 -12.68 23.44 12.31
CA GLU A 173 -12.35 24.78 11.81
C GLU A 173 -10.86 25.08 11.85
N ILE A 174 -10.16 24.63 12.90
CA ILE A 174 -8.70 24.72 13.00
C ILE A 174 -8.04 23.93 11.87
N VAL A 175 -8.45 22.67 11.66
CA VAL A 175 -7.98 21.85 10.53
C VAL A 175 -8.21 22.55 9.20
N ASP A 176 -9.42 23.08 8.98
CA ASP A 176 -9.80 23.75 7.74
C ASP A 176 -9.00 25.05 7.49
N THR A 177 -8.64 25.76 8.56
CA THR A 177 -7.78 26.96 8.50
C THR A 177 -6.35 26.61 8.11
N PHE A 178 -5.75 25.57 8.73
CA PHE A 178 -4.41 25.10 8.36
C PHE A 178 -4.35 24.54 6.94
N VAL A 179 -5.38 23.80 6.50
CA VAL A 179 -5.42 23.26 5.13
C VAL A 179 -5.57 24.40 4.12
N ARG A 180 -6.37 25.43 4.42
CA ARG A 180 -6.52 26.59 3.53
C ARG A 180 -5.29 27.46 3.44
N SER A 181 -4.49 27.57 4.51
CA SER A 181 -3.28 28.40 4.49
C SER A 181 -2.23 27.85 3.52
N GLY A 182 -2.27 26.55 3.23
CA GLY A 182 -1.28 25.87 2.38
C GLY A 182 0.10 25.75 3.04
N ALA A 183 0.23 26.13 4.31
CA ALA A 183 1.49 26.11 5.05
C ALA A 183 1.73 24.78 5.82
N VAL A 184 0.79 23.85 5.74
CA VAL A 184 0.82 22.58 6.48
C VAL A 184 0.71 21.42 5.50
N ASP A 185 1.63 20.47 5.62
CA ASP A 185 1.73 19.29 4.76
C ASP A 185 0.98 18.10 5.35
N VAL A 186 0.98 17.95 6.68
CA VAL A 186 0.30 16.85 7.40
C VAL A 186 -0.51 17.38 8.57
N VAL A 187 -1.76 16.94 8.65
CA VAL A 187 -2.64 17.19 9.80
C VAL A 187 -3.12 15.86 10.36
N VAL A 188 -2.92 15.61 11.64
CA VAL A 188 -3.49 14.48 12.37
C VAL A 188 -4.62 14.99 13.27
N LEU A 189 -5.75 14.28 13.28
CA LEU A 189 -6.85 14.51 14.23
C LEU A 189 -7.06 13.26 15.07
N ASP A 190 -6.81 13.35 16.37
CA ASP A 190 -6.92 12.27 17.35
C ASP A 190 -7.95 12.62 18.44
N SER A 191 -9.16 12.08 18.46
CA SER A 191 -9.78 11.20 17.47
C SER A 191 -11.18 11.67 17.08
N VAL A 192 -11.69 11.14 15.97
CA VAL A 192 -13.05 11.45 15.48
C VAL A 192 -14.11 11.12 16.53
N ALA A 193 -13.89 10.08 17.34
CA ALA A 193 -14.84 9.68 18.37
C ALA A 193 -15.01 10.75 19.46
N ALA A 194 -13.96 11.53 19.71
CA ALA A 194 -13.93 12.62 20.69
C ALA A 194 -14.41 13.97 20.14
N LEU A 195 -14.78 14.07 18.86
CA LEU A 195 -15.36 15.28 18.29
C LEU A 195 -16.79 15.50 18.81
N VAL A 196 -16.92 16.00 20.04
CA VAL A 196 -18.20 16.29 20.68
C VAL A 196 -18.67 17.67 20.20
N PRO A 197 -19.84 17.77 19.55
CA PRO A 197 -20.36 19.06 19.14
C PRO A 197 -20.71 19.97 20.31
N ARG A 198 -20.62 21.29 20.11
CA ARG A 198 -20.90 22.27 21.17
C ARG A 198 -22.27 22.10 21.83
N ALA A 199 -23.31 21.83 21.02
CA ALA A 199 -24.66 21.61 21.54
C ALA A 199 -24.77 20.38 22.45
N GLU A 200 -23.92 19.37 22.25
CA GLU A 200 -23.88 18.18 23.10
C GLU A 200 -23.08 18.43 24.39
N LEU A 201 -22.05 19.29 24.35
CA LEU A 201 -21.28 19.71 25.52
C LEU A 201 -22.04 20.67 26.44
N GLU A 202 -22.82 21.59 25.86
CA GLU A 202 -23.64 22.58 26.60
C GLU A 202 -24.98 21.99 27.09
N GLY A 203 -25.38 20.84 26.56
CA GLY A 203 -26.62 20.15 26.93
C GLY A 203 -26.50 19.32 28.21
N ASP A 204 -27.65 18.91 28.75
CA ASP A 204 -27.68 18.08 29.95
C ASP A 204 -27.41 16.60 29.62
N MET A 205 -26.83 15.87 30.57
CA MET A 205 -26.61 14.43 30.43
C MET A 205 -27.95 13.70 30.25
N GLY A 206 -28.15 13.10 29.08
CA GLY A 206 -29.39 12.41 28.71
C GLY A 206 -30.16 13.10 27.58
N ASP A 207 -29.76 14.31 27.17
CA ASP A 207 -30.35 14.99 26.04
C ASP A 207 -30.14 14.22 24.72
N HIS A 208 -31.21 14.14 23.94
CA HIS A 208 -31.22 13.39 22.68
C HIS A 208 -30.62 14.18 21.53
N HIS A 209 -29.30 14.14 21.39
CA HIS A 209 -28.58 14.71 20.24
C HIS A 209 -28.40 13.68 19.13
N MET A 210 -29.47 13.41 18.35
CA MET A 210 -29.42 12.40 17.30
C MET A 210 -28.49 12.81 16.14
N ALA A 211 -27.42 12.02 15.93
CA ALA A 211 -26.53 12.06 14.77
C ALA A 211 -25.82 13.42 14.52
N LEU A 212 -25.64 14.23 15.55
CA LEU A 212 -25.09 15.58 15.42
C LEU A 212 -23.62 15.54 14.97
N GLN A 213 -22.80 14.68 15.58
CA GLN A 213 -21.42 14.41 15.16
C GLN A 213 -21.32 13.96 13.69
N ALA A 214 -22.21 13.09 13.22
CA ALA A 214 -22.19 12.60 11.84
C ALA A 214 -22.52 13.71 10.81
N ARG A 215 -23.41 14.63 11.17
CA ARG A 215 -23.74 15.80 10.35
C ARG A 215 -22.57 16.78 10.30
N LEU A 216 -21.97 17.07 11.45
CA LEU A 216 -20.78 17.90 11.56
C LEU A 216 -19.64 17.38 10.67
N MET A 217 -19.30 16.09 10.80
CA MET A 217 -18.28 15.43 9.97
C MET A 217 -18.59 15.53 8.47
N SER A 218 -19.85 15.32 8.08
CA SER A 218 -20.27 15.40 6.68
C SER A 218 -20.12 16.79 6.09
N GLN A 219 -20.37 17.83 6.89
CA GLN A 219 -20.20 19.23 6.50
C GLN A 219 -18.71 19.59 6.42
N ALA A 220 -17.92 19.23 7.42
CA ALA A 220 -16.50 19.52 7.47
C ALA A 220 -15.74 18.85 6.32
N LEU A 221 -15.92 17.54 6.11
CA LEU A 221 -15.25 16.82 5.01
C LEU A 221 -15.59 17.37 3.63
N ARG A 222 -16.82 17.88 3.44
CA ARG A 222 -17.22 18.54 2.19
C ARG A 222 -16.44 19.84 1.95
N LYS A 223 -16.19 20.63 3.00
CA LYS A 223 -15.37 21.84 2.94
C LYS A 223 -13.89 21.50 2.75
N LEU A 224 -13.36 20.55 3.51
CA LEU A 224 -11.96 20.17 3.49
C LEU A 224 -11.53 19.61 2.12
N THR A 225 -12.38 18.82 1.46
CA THR A 225 -12.01 18.13 0.21
C THR A 225 -11.64 19.08 -0.92
N SER A 226 -12.26 20.26 -1.01
CA SER A 226 -11.93 21.25 -2.04
C SER A 226 -10.64 22.02 -1.73
N SER A 227 -10.27 22.15 -0.45
CA SER A 227 -9.04 22.81 -0.01
C SER A 227 -7.83 21.89 -0.10
N MET A 228 -7.96 20.63 0.36
CA MET A 228 -6.87 19.63 0.38
C MET A 228 -6.25 19.37 -0.99
N GLY A 229 -7.08 19.31 -2.04
CA GLY A 229 -6.58 19.05 -3.40
C GLY A 229 -5.71 20.19 -3.95
N ARG A 230 -5.85 21.41 -3.40
CA ARG A 230 -5.07 22.59 -3.78
C ARG A 230 -3.84 22.78 -2.91
N SER A 231 -3.96 22.51 -1.60
CA SER A 231 -2.86 22.66 -0.64
C SER A 231 -1.92 21.44 -0.60
N ASN A 232 -2.31 20.33 -1.21
CA ASN A 232 -1.60 19.05 -1.13
C ASN A 232 -1.36 18.58 0.32
N THR A 233 -2.26 18.93 1.25
CA THR A 233 -2.18 18.53 2.66
C THR A 233 -2.74 17.11 2.86
N LEU A 234 -1.98 16.24 3.52
CA LEU A 234 -2.44 14.94 4.02
C LEU A 234 -3.22 15.16 5.31
N ILE A 235 -4.45 14.64 5.40
CA ILE A 235 -5.22 14.63 6.65
C ILE A 235 -5.40 13.19 7.13
N ILE A 236 -4.92 12.90 8.34
CA ILE A 236 -5.05 11.60 9.00
C ILE A 236 -6.10 11.76 10.11
N PHE A 237 -7.20 11.03 10.00
CA PHE A 237 -8.18 10.87 11.07
C PHE A 237 -7.91 9.58 11.83
N ILE A 238 -7.70 9.68 13.14
CA ILE A 238 -7.73 8.53 14.02
C ILE A 238 -9.18 8.31 14.45
N ASN A 239 -9.60 7.04 14.49
CA ASN A 239 -10.96 6.69 14.85
C ASN A 239 -11.00 5.42 15.70
N GLN A 240 -12.07 5.30 16.47
CA GLN A 240 -12.32 4.14 17.33
C GLN A 240 -13.35 3.21 16.70
N ILE A 241 -13.29 1.94 17.09
CA ILE A 241 -14.34 0.96 16.74
C ILE A 241 -15.47 1.06 17.79
N ARG A 242 -16.70 0.94 17.30
CA ARG A 242 -17.94 0.78 18.08
C ARG A 242 -18.68 -0.44 17.54
N SER A 243 -19.54 -1.04 18.36
CA SER A 243 -20.39 -2.15 17.93
C SER A 243 -21.80 -1.63 17.64
N LYS A 244 -22.33 -1.94 16.46
CA LYS A 244 -23.72 -1.66 16.12
C LYS A 244 -24.62 -2.72 16.75
N VAL A 245 -25.46 -2.29 17.69
CA VAL A 245 -26.46 -3.16 18.34
C VAL A 245 -27.45 -3.67 17.30
N GLY A 246 -27.80 -4.96 17.37
CA GLY A 246 -28.83 -5.58 16.52
C GLY A 246 -28.35 -6.18 15.19
N VAL A 247 -27.04 -6.28 14.95
CA VAL A 247 -26.49 -6.99 13.78
C VAL A 247 -26.32 -8.48 14.11
N ILE A 248 -27.15 -9.33 13.52
CA ILE A 248 -27.11 -10.80 13.70
C ILE A 248 -26.24 -11.48 12.64
N PHE A 249 -26.00 -10.84 11.49
CA PHE A 249 -25.21 -11.36 10.38
C PHE A 249 -24.17 -10.35 9.89
N GLY A 250 -22.92 -10.79 9.72
CA GLY A 250 -21.78 -9.95 9.34
C GLY A 250 -20.99 -9.40 10.54
N SER A 251 -20.05 -8.49 10.28
CA SER A 251 -19.30 -7.84 11.37
C SER A 251 -20.14 -6.73 12.01
N PRO A 252 -20.29 -6.70 13.35
CA PRO A 252 -21.00 -5.65 14.06
C PRO A 252 -20.18 -4.35 14.16
N GLU A 253 -18.92 -4.35 13.75
CA GLU A 253 -18.01 -3.23 13.96
C GLU A 253 -18.28 -2.05 13.00
N VAL A 254 -18.38 -0.86 13.58
CA VAL A 254 -18.55 0.42 12.88
C VAL A 254 -17.58 1.46 13.46
N THR A 255 -17.31 2.52 12.70
CA THR A 255 -16.48 3.64 13.15
C THR A 255 -17.35 4.84 13.54
N ALA A 256 -16.86 5.69 14.45
CA ALA A 256 -17.57 6.90 14.88
C ALA A 256 -17.60 7.98 13.78
N GLY A 257 -18.44 9.01 13.95
CA GLY A 257 -18.55 10.11 12.98
C GLY A 257 -19.41 9.83 11.73
N GLY A 258 -20.17 8.74 11.71
CA GLY A 258 -21.07 8.39 10.61
C GLY A 258 -20.37 7.72 9.41
N GLN A 259 -20.98 7.77 8.22
CA GLN A 259 -20.44 7.11 7.02
C GLN A 259 -19.60 8.04 6.13
N SER A 260 -19.66 9.36 6.32
CA SER A 260 -19.02 10.34 5.43
C SER A 260 -17.51 10.10 5.33
N LEU A 261 -16.82 9.95 6.46
CA LEU A 261 -15.38 9.68 6.49
C LEU A 261 -14.99 8.46 5.66
N LYS A 262 -15.79 7.38 5.71
CA LYS A 262 -15.55 6.18 4.92
C LYS A 262 -15.57 6.44 3.42
N TYR A 263 -16.38 7.37 2.92
CA TYR A 263 -16.46 7.71 1.50
C TYR A 263 -15.33 8.66 1.07
N TYR A 264 -15.06 9.68 1.88
CA TYR A 264 -14.03 10.68 1.61
C TYR A 264 -12.61 10.12 1.73
N ALA A 265 -12.35 9.25 2.72
CA ALA A 265 -11.06 8.59 2.90
C ALA A 265 -10.61 7.90 1.61
N SER A 266 -9.40 8.23 1.15
CA SER A 266 -8.74 7.55 0.04
C SER A 266 -8.13 6.23 0.49
N ILE A 267 -7.62 6.20 1.73
CA ILE A 267 -7.07 5.01 2.35
C ILE A 267 -7.73 4.83 3.72
N ARG A 268 -8.10 3.59 4.05
CA ARG A 268 -8.60 3.21 5.38
C ARG A 268 -7.78 2.04 5.91
N LEU A 269 -7.23 2.20 7.10
CA LEU A 269 -6.37 1.24 7.77
C LEU A 269 -7.09 0.70 9.01
N ASP A 270 -7.27 -0.62 9.06
CA ASP A 270 -7.74 -1.34 10.25
C ASP A 270 -6.52 -1.90 10.97
N ILE A 271 -6.17 -1.30 12.10
CA ILE A 271 -5.00 -1.65 12.90
C ILE A 271 -5.42 -2.41 14.16
N ARG A 272 -4.82 -3.59 14.37
CA ARG A 272 -5.10 -4.47 15.50
C ARG A 272 -3.83 -5.05 16.08
N ARG A 273 -3.82 -5.25 17.39
CA ARG A 273 -2.80 -6.05 18.07
C ARG A 273 -3.09 -7.53 17.83
N SER A 274 -2.19 -8.25 17.15
CA SER A 274 -2.32 -9.69 16.87
C SER A 274 -1.63 -10.54 17.94
N GLY A 275 -0.55 -10.06 18.56
CA GLY A 275 0.24 -10.83 19.51
C GLY A 275 1.11 -9.99 20.42
N GLN A 276 1.87 -10.68 21.26
CA GLN A 276 2.85 -10.10 22.19
C GLN A 276 4.22 -10.74 21.93
N VAL A 277 5.24 -9.91 21.87
CA VAL A 277 6.64 -10.35 21.77
C VAL A 277 7.24 -10.27 23.16
N LYS A 278 7.75 -11.41 23.64
CA LYS A 278 8.35 -11.55 24.97
C LYS A 278 9.85 -11.78 24.89
N LYS A 279 10.60 -11.21 25.83
CA LYS A 279 12.00 -11.50 26.07
C LYS A 279 12.12 -12.06 27.49
N GLY A 280 12.19 -13.40 27.60
CA GLY A 280 11.96 -14.06 28.89
C GLY A 280 10.51 -13.87 29.34
N ASP A 281 10.31 -13.33 30.54
CA ASP A 281 8.99 -13.07 31.12
C ASP A 281 8.43 -11.66 30.81
N GLU A 282 9.27 -10.74 30.32
CA GLU A 282 8.86 -9.37 30.02
C GLU A 282 8.29 -9.23 28.61
N ILE A 283 7.19 -8.48 28.48
CA ILE A 283 6.59 -8.15 27.19
C ILE A 283 7.28 -6.90 26.65
N VAL A 284 8.13 -7.07 25.64
CA VAL A 284 8.96 -5.99 25.06
C VAL A 284 8.29 -5.29 23.88
N ALA A 285 7.46 -6.01 23.14
CA ALA A 285 6.76 -5.47 21.98
C ALA A 285 5.39 -6.12 21.78
N SER A 286 4.60 -5.52 20.90
CA SER A 286 3.33 -6.07 20.44
C SER A 286 3.41 -6.30 18.95
N THR A 287 2.99 -7.48 18.50
CA THR A 287 2.83 -7.74 17.07
C THR A 287 1.54 -7.07 16.63
N THR A 288 1.65 -6.20 15.64
CA THR A 288 0.57 -5.37 15.14
C THR A 288 0.29 -5.72 13.68
N ARG A 289 -0.99 -5.93 13.39
CA ARG A 289 -1.49 -6.22 12.05
C ARG A 289 -2.31 -5.04 11.55
N VAL A 290 -1.93 -4.50 10.40
CA VAL A 290 -2.64 -3.41 9.72
C VAL A 290 -3.20 -3.94 8.40
N ARG A 291 -4.52 -3.90 8.25
CA ARG A 291 -5.21 -4.25 7.00
C ARG A 291 -5.62 -2.99 6.24
N VAL A 292 -5.27 -2.94 4.96
CA VAL A 292 -5.69 -1.86 4.06
C VAL A 292 -7.13 -2.15 3.60
N VAL A 293 -8.13 -1.71 4.36
CA VAL A 293 -9.55 -2.01 4.08
C VAL A 293 -10.09 -1.21 2.89
N LYS A 294 -9.51 -0.05 2.61
CA LYS A 294 -9.82 0.76 1.43
C LYS A 294 -8.56 1.36 0.88
N ASN A 295 -8.40 1.34 -0.45
CA ASN A 295 -7.34 2.01 -1.16
C ASN A 295 -7.87 2.48 -2.52
N LYS A 296 -7.83 3.78 -2.80
CA LYS A 296 -8.25 4.38 -4.09
C LYS A 296 -7.10 4.48 -5.10
N LEU A 297 -5.87 4.15 -4.70
CA LEU A 297 -4.65 4.45 -5.46
C LEU A 297 -3.90 3.19 -5.89
N ALA A 298 -4.06 2.10 -5.16
CA ALA A 298 -3.52 0.78 -5.47
C ALA A 298 -4.51 -0.31 -4.99
N PRO A 299 -4.26 -1.60 -5.29
CA PRO A 299 -5.14 -2.68 -4.85
C PRO A 299 -5.35 -2.70 -3.32
N PRO A 300 -6.61 -2.74 -2.84
CA PRO A 300 -6.92 -2.84 -1.42
C PRO A 300 -6.72 -4.27 -0.88
N PHE A 301 -6.95 -4.44 0.43
CA PHE A 301 -7.00 -5.68 1.20
C PHE A 301 -5.68 -6.38 1.48
N ARG A 302 -4.56 -5.78 1.09
CA ARG A 302 -3.23 -6.17 1.58
C ARG A 302 -3.15 -6.01 3.10
N VAL A 303 -2.29 -6.82 3.71
CA VAL A 303 -2.09 -6.87 5.16
C VAL A 303 -0.60 -6.68 5.43
N ALA A 304 -0.28 -5.75 6.32
CA ALA A 304 1.04 -5.59 6.87
C ALA A 304 1.04 -6.12 8.30
N GLU A 305 2.07 -6.85 8.68
CA GLU A 305 2.28 -7.33 10.04
C GLU A 305 3.72 -7.03 10.43
N PHE A 306 3.87 -6.33 11.56
CA PHE A 306 5.14 -5.85 12.07
C PHE A 306 5.08 -5.72 13.59
N ASP A 307 6.25 -5.70 14.23
CA ASP A 307 6.36 -5.55 15.68
C ASP A 307 6.49 -4.08 16.07
N MET A 308 5.71 -3.67 17.09
CA MET A 308 5.75 -2.36 17.72
C MET A 308 6.34 -2.48 19.12
N THR A 309 7.52 -1.93 19.29
CA THR A 309 8.26 -1.92 20.56
C THR A 309 7.72 -0.83 21.47
N TYR A 310 7.52 -1.12 22.75
CA TYR A 310 7.11 -0.09 23.71
C TYR A 310 8.23 0.95 23.86
N GLY A 311 7.89 2.23 23.69
CA GLY A 311 8.86 3.31 23.71
C GLY A 311 9.72 3.49 22.45
N GLY A 312 9.66 2.57 21.47
CA GLY A 312 10.46 2.65 20.22
C GLY A 312 9.64 2.68 18.92
N GLY A 313 8.33 2.43 18.98
CA GLY A 313 7.46 2.39 17.81
C GLY A 313 7.69 1.15 16.95
N VAL A 314 7.41 1.24 15.64
CA VAL A 314 7.63 0.15 14.68
C VAL A 314 9.11 -0.20 14.58
N SER A 315 9.42 -1.50 14.72
CA SER A 315 10.78 -2.03 14.56
C SER A 315 11.16 -2.12 13.09
N ARG A 316 11.78 -1.05 12.56
CA ARG A 316 12.29 -0.98 11.18
C ARG A 316 13.17 -2.19 10.82
N VAL A 317 14.07 -2.57 11.73
CA VAL A 317 15.03 -3.65 11.51
C VAL A 317 14.33 -5.01 11.45
N GLY A 318 13.32 -5.23 12.31
CA GLY A 318 12.50 -6.43 12.25
C GLY A 318 11.81 -6.58 10.90
N GLU A 319 11.27 -5.49 10.36
CA GLU A 319 10.62 -5.48 9.04
C GLU A 319 11.60 -5.75 7.90
N LEU A 320 12.82 -5.20 7.95
CA LEU A 320 13.85 -5.44 6.94
C LEU A 320 14.23 -6.90 6.83
N VAL A 321 14.40 -7.58 7.97
CA VAL A 321 14.69 -9.02 7.99
C VAL A 321 13.52 -9.80 7.40
N ASP A 322 12.28 -9.51 7.83
CA ASP A 322 11.12 -10.27 7.39
C ASP A 322 10.80 -10.05 5.90
N LEU A 323 10.89 -8.82 5.41
CA LEU A 323 10.71 -8.50 3.99
C LEU A 323 11.89 -8.99 3.15
N GLY A 324 13.10 -8.92 3.68
CA GLY A 324 14.31 -9.46 3.04
C GLY A 324 14.21 -10.96 2.82
N LEU A 325 13.75 -11.71 3.84
CA LEU A 325 13.48 -13.15 3.73
C LEU A 325 12.39 -13.45 2.70
N ARG A 326 11.28 -12.70 2.72
CA ARG A 326 10.17 -12.87 1.75
C ARG A 326 10.60 -12.55 0.32
N GLY A 327 11.45 -11.55 0.14
CA GLY A 327 11.96 -11.13 -1.17
C GLY A 327 13.14 -11.95 -1.69
N GLY A 328 13.68 -12.87 -0.88
CA GLY A 328 14.87 -13.66 -1.22
C GLY A 328 16.20 -12.89 -1.14
N PHE A 329 16.18 -11.65 -0.63
CA PHE A 329 17.36 -10.81 -0.42
C PHE A 329 18.15 -11.24 0.82
N VAL A 330 17.44 -11.70 1.85
CA VAL A 330 18.03 -12.31 3.03
C VAL A 330 17.79 -13.82 2.92
N LYS A 331 18.85 -14.60 3.03
CA LYS A 331 18.80 -16.07 3.04
C LYS A 331 19.02 -16.57 4.46
N ARG A 332 18.37 -17.68 4.80
CA ARG A 332 18.52 -18.34 6.10
C ARG A 332 18.95 -19.78 5.91
N ALA A 333 20.14 -20.13 6.40
CA ALA A 333 20.66 -21.49 6.45
C ALA A 333 20.71 -21.96 7.91
N GLY A 334 19.69 -22.73 8.33
CA GLY A 334 19.52 -23.11 9.74
C GLY A 334 19.32 -21.87 10.63
N ALA A 335 20.27 -21.65 11.55
CA ALA A 335 20.27 -20.47 12.42
C ALA A 335 20.99 -19.26 11.79
N TRP A 336 21.73 -19.43 10.71
CA TRP A 336 22.53 -18.35 10.11
C TRP A 336 21.74 -17.54 9.10
N TYR A 337 21.91 -16.22 9.16
CA TYR A 337 21.33 -15.27 8.23
C TYR A 337 22.44 -14.69 7.34
N SER A 338 22.17 -14.56 6.05
CA SER A 338 23.04 -13.89 5.08
C SER A 338 22.26 -12.93 4.20
N LEU A 339 22.89 -11.83 3.80
CA LEU A 339 22.37 -10.82 2.88
C LEU A 339 23.00 -11.02 1.50
N ASP A 340 22.17 -11.17 0.48
CA ASP A 340 22.57 -11.29 -0.92
C ASP A 340 22.59 -9.90 -1.58
N ILE A 341 23.78 -9.30 -1.68
CA ILE A 341 23.99 -7.97 -2.25
C ILE A 341 23.73 -8.00 -3.77
N GLY A 342 24.10 -9.10 -4.44
CA GLY A 342 23.84 -9.28 -5.87
C GLY A 342 22.35 -9.17 -6.18
N ALA A 343 21.54 -9.95 -5.48
CA ALA A 343 20.07 -9.91 -5.62
C ALA A 343 19.49 -8.52 -5.29
N CYS A 344 20.03 -7.83 -4.28
CA CYS A 344 19.60 -6.48 -3.93
C CYS A 344 19.89 -5.47 -5.05
N ARG A 345 21.09 -5.47 -5.64
CA ARG A 345 21.47 -4.58 -6.74
C ARG A 345 20.64 -4.83 -8.00
N GLU A 346 20.41 -6.10 -8.33
CA GLU A 346 19.55 -6.50 -9.46
C GLU A 346 18.12 -5.98 -9.28
N ALA A 347 17.53 -6.16 -8.10
CA ALA A 347 16.19 -5.68 -7.81
C ALA A 347 16.10 -4.15 -7.80
N ALA A 348 17.13 -3.46 -7.28
CA ALA A 348 17.24 -2.00 -7.28
C ALA A 348 17.49 -1.42 -8.68
N GLY A 349 17.86 -2.24 -9.67
CA GLY A 349 18.13 -1.81 -11.05
C GLY A 349 19.53 -1.24 -11.27
N GLU A 350 20.48 -1.52 -10.36
CA GLU A 350 21.85 -1.01 -10.42
C GLU A 350 22.79 -1.88 -11.29
N GLY A 351 22.29 -2.97 -11.87
CA GLY A 351 23.10 -3.93 -12.64
C GLY A 351 24.07 -4.72 -11.73
N PRO A 352 24.56 -5.89 -12.18
CA PRO A 352 25.59 -6.61 -11.45
C PRO A 352 26.91 -5.80 -11.45
N PRO A 353 27.78 -5.92 -10.42
CA PRO A 353 29.06 -5.21 -10.41
C PRO A 353 29.88 -5.53 -11.67
N ALA A 354 30.61 -4.52 -12.16
CA ALA A 354 31.57 -4.71 -13.25
C ALA A 354 32.59 -5.77 -12.83
N GLY A 355 32.47 -6.98 -13.42
CA GLY A 355 33.30 -8.14 -13.08
C GLY A 355 32.53 -9.45 -12.88
N ALA A 356 31.20 -9.42 -12.77
CA ALA A 356 30.42 -10.66 -12.76
C ALA A 356 30.28 -11.23 -14.19
N ALA A 357 30.96 -12.34 -14.46
CA ALA A 357 30.68 -13.15 -15.64
C ALA A 357 29.19 -13.54 -15.64
N PRO A 358 28.48 -13.44 -16.77
CA PRO A 358 27.07 -13.79 -16.82
C PRO A 358 26.92 -15.29 -16.60
N ALA A 359 26.22 -15.69 -15.54
CA ALA A 359 25.63 -17.02 -15.45
C ALA A 359 24.43 -17.07 -16.40
N ALA A 360 24.70 -17.15 -17.70
CA ALA A 360 23.69 -17.39 -18.73
C ALA A 360 24.12 -18.57 -19.62
N ALA A 361 23.18 -19.49 -19.81
CA ALA A 361 23.12 -20.51 -20.86
C ALA A 361 24.09 -21.70 -20.79
N ALA A 362 23.62 -22.78 -20.18
CA ALA A 362 23.99 -24.14 -20.59
C ALA A 362 22.71 -24.93 -20.90
N ALA A 363 22.09 -24.62 -22.05
CA ALA A 363 21.14 -25.50 -22.70
C ALA A 363 21.56 -25.68 -24.18
N ALA A 364 21.81 -26.94 -24.52
CA ALA A 364 21.79 -27.58 -25.84
C ALA A 364 22.98 -27.39 -26.82
N ALA A 365 23.79 -28.46 -26.93
CA ALA A 365 24.20 -29.22 -28.14
C ALA A 365 25.21 -30.29 -27.66
N ASP A 366 25.25 -31.57 -28.07
CA ASP A 366 24.93 -32.16 -29.37
C ASP A 366 24.74 -33.72 -29.31
N SER A 367 23.96 -34.21 -30.27
CA SER A 367 23.90 -35.50 -31.01
C SER A 367 24.07 -36.90 -30.36
N SER A 368 23.04 -37.77 -30.55
CA SER A 368 23.01 -38.94 -31.48
C SER A 368 21.78 -39.83 -31.17
N ALA A 369 20.70 -39.89 -31.97
CA ALA A 369 20.47 -40.64 -33.24
C ALA A 369 20.01 -42.11 -33.07
N GLY A 370 18.89 -42.46 -33.73
CA GLY A 370 18.33 -43.82 -33.95
C GLY A 370 16.86 -43.97 -33.48
N GLU A 371 15.86 -43.56 -34.27
CA GLU A 371 14.93 -44.43 -35.09
C GLU A 371 14.15 -45.46 -34.23
N ASP A 372 12.81 -45.52 -34.17
CA ASP A 372 11.91 -45.80 -35.30
C ASP A 372 10.40 -45.76 -34.92
N ALA A 373 9.56 -45.63 -35.95
CA ALA A 373 8.14 -46.03 -36.10
C ALA A 373 6.97 -45.36 -35.33
N ALA A 374 6.01 -44.85 -36.14
CA ALA A 374 4.65 -44.40 -35.81
C ALA A 374 3.60 -45.54 -36.05
N PRO A 375 2.26 -45.31 -36.05
CA PRO A 375 1.37 -44.78 -34.99
C PRO A 375 0.10 -45.64 -34.76
N ALA A 376 -0.54 -45.63 -33.58
CA ALA A 376 -2.00 -45.92 -33.45
C ALA A 376 -2.66 -45.52 -32.11
N LYS A 377 -3.87 -44.98 -32.27
CA LYS A 377 -5.00 -44.61 -31.39
C LYS A 377 -5.24 -45.33 -30.04
N ARG A 378 -5.96 -44.56 -29.18
CA ARG A 378 -6.93 -44.91 -28.11
C ARG A 378 -6.38 -45.23 -26.71
N GLY A 379 -6.93 -44.54 -25.71
CA GLY A 379 -7.02 -45.06 -24.34
C GLY A 379 -6.96 -43.99 -23.25
N ARG A 380 -8.08 -43.77 -22.57
CA ARG A 380 -8.19 -42.98 -21.34
C ARG A 380 -7.33 -43.60 -20.21
N ALA A 381 -6.93 -42.71 -19.29
CA ALA A 381 -6.57 -42.95 -17.89
C ALA A 381 -5.18 -43.54 -17.56
N LYS A 382 -4.26 -42.66 -17.11
CA LYS A 382 -3.42 -42.79 -15.89
C LYS A 382 -2.34 -41.69 -15.87
N THR A 383 -2.55 -40.62 -15.09
CA THR A 383 -1.47 -39.70 -14.70
C THR A 383 -1.69 -39.26 -13.25
N ALA A 384 -1.21 -40.06 -12.31
CA ALA A 384 -1.15 -39.73 -10.88
C ALA A 384 0.12 -40.35 -10.28
N ARG A 385 1.29 -39.98 -10.81
CA ARG A 385 2.60 -40.27 -10.20
C ARG A 385 3.75 -39.56 -10.95
N ARG A 386 3.76 -38.22 -10.97
CA ARG A 386 4.95 -37.49 -11.47
C ARG A 386 5.18 -36.09 -10.88
N SER A 387 4.46 -35.71 -9.83
CA SER A 387 4.57 -34.38 -9.20
C SER A 387 5.27 -34.34 -7.85
N LYS A 388 5.73 -35.47 -7.28
CA LYS A 388 6.54 -35.49 -6.04
C LYS A 388 8.05 -35.61 -6.26
N LYS A 389 8.49 -36.10 -7.43
CA LYS A 389 9.92 -36.26 -7.73
C LYS A 389 10.57 -34.95 -8.22
N ALA A 390 9.83 -34.14 -8.97
CA ALA A 390 10.31 -32.85 -9.46
C ALA A 390 10.40 -31.77 -8.35
N ILE A 391 9.61 -31.89 -7.28
CA ILE A 391 9.68 -30.98 -6.12
C ILE A 391 10.83 -31.38 -5.20
N ALA A 392 11.04 -32.69 -5.00
CA ALA A 392 12.18 -33.20 -4.23
C ALA A 392 13.53 -32.94 -4.91
N GLU A 393 13.59 -32.98 -6.25
CA GLU A 393 14.81 -32.62 -7.00
C GLU A 393 15.06 -31.09 -6.97
N ALA A 394 14.01 -30.25 -7.01
CA ALA A 394 14.15 -28.80 -6.87
C ALA A 394 14.52 -28.34 -5.43
N GLU A 395 14.03 -29.03 -4.39
CA GLU A 395 14.46 -28.78 -3.00
C GLU A 395 15.89 -29.27 -2.75
N ALA A 396 16.30 -30.40 -3.35
CA ALA A 396 17.66 -30.92 -3.26
C ALA A 396 18.69 -30.03 -4.00
N ASP A 397 18.31 -29.47 -5.15
CA ASP A 397 19.18 -28.55 -5.89
C ASP A 397 19.35 -27.19 -5.17
N ALA A 398 18.31 -26.73 -4.45
CA ALA A 398 18.39 -25.54 -3.60
C ALA A 398 19.23 -25.78 -2.33
N GLU A 399 19.15 -26.99 -1.75
CA GLU A 399 19.95 -27.41 -0.59
C GLU A 399 21.43 -27.60 -0.97
N ALA A 400 21.72 -28.11 -2.17
CA ALA A 400 23.08 -28.23 -2.70
C ALA A 400 23.73 -26.85 -2.98
N ALA A 401 22.96 -25.89 -3.51
CA ALA A 401 23.43 -24.52 -3.71
C ALA A 401 23.68 -23.78 -2.37
N ALA A 402 22.85 -24.03 -1.36
CA ALA A 402 23.03 -23.49 -0.01
C ALA A 402 24.23 -24.10 0.73
N ALA A 403 24.48 -25.40 0.54
CA ALA A 403 25.66 -26.09 1.08
C ALA A 403 26.97 -25.59 0.45
N ALA A 404 26.97 -25.31 -0.86
CA ALA A 404 28.13 -24.72 -1.55
C ALA A 404 28.44 -23.30 -1.06
N ALA A 405 27.41 -22.49 -0.78
CA ALA A 405 27.57 -21.14 -0.22
C ALA A 405 28.05 -21.17 1.25
N ALA A 406 27.59 -22.14 2.05
CA ALA A 406 28.05 -22.34 3.42
C ALA A 406 29.51 -22.83 3.50
N ALA A 407 29.94 -23.66 2.55
CA ALA A 407 31.32 -24.13 2.45
C ALA A 407 32.29 -22.99 2.07
N ALA A 408 31.86 -22.04 1.24
CA ALA A 408 32.66 -20.87 0.89
C ALA A 408 32.85 -19.89 2.07
N ALA A 409 31.88 -19.80 2.98
CA ALA A 409 31.97 -18.96 4.18
C ALA A 409 32.86 -19.56 5.29
N ALA A 410 33.07 -20.87 5.30
CA ALA A 410 33.87 -21.57 6.31
C ALA A 410 35.39 -21.60 6.02
N ALA A 411 35.83 -21.14 4.84
CA ALA A 411 37.23 -21.18 4.42
C ALA A 411 38.03 -19.88 4.74
N GLY A 412 37.42 -18.94 5.48
CA GLY A 412 37.95 -17.59 5.68
C GLY A 412 38.57 -17.29 7.05
N ASP A 413 38.78 -18.26 7.94
CA ASP A 413 39.38 -18.02 9.25
C ASP A 413 40.70 -18.77 9.43
N SER A 414 41.81 -18.04 9.34
CA SER A 414 43.08 -18.43 9.98
C SER A 414 43.70 -17.21 10.67
N GLU A 415 44.03 -17.39 11.94
CA GLU A 415 44.54 -16.44 12.93
C GLU A 415 45.78 -15.62 12.50
N GLY A 416 45.93 -14.40 13.04
CA GLY A 416 47.23 -13.70 13.08
C GLY A 416 47.21 -12.20 13.40
N THR A 417 47.27 -11.89 14.70
CA THR A 417 48.11 -10.87 15.39
C THR A 417 48.34 -9.45 14.84
N ALA A 418 48.25 -8.48 15.77
CA ALA A 418 48.47 -7.03 15.64
C ALA A 418 49.78 -6.54 14.99
N ALA A 419 49.71 -5.42 14.25
CA ALA A 419 50.57 -4.22 14.35
C ALA A 419 50.20 -3.16 13.28
N ASP A 420 50.48 -1.89 13.62
CA ASP A 420 50.37 -0.66 12.80
C ASP A 420 50.99 -0.76 11.39
N ASP A 421 50.38 -0.10 10.38
CA ASP A 421 51.06 0.93 9.57
C ASP A 421 50.06 1.71 8.68
N ALA A 422 50.41 2.96 8.41
CA ALA A 422 49.67 3.95 7.64
C ALA A 422 49.80 3.75 6.11
N GLY A 423 48.73 4.10 5.39
CA GLY A 423 48.80 4.64 4.03
C GLY A 423 49.37 3.75 2.92
N ALA A 424 48.51 2.95 2.28
CA ALA A 424 48.72 2.52 0.89
C ALA A 424 47.38 2.23 0.19
N LYS A 425 47.30 2.62 -1.07
CA LYS A 425 46.16 2.49 -2.00
C LYS A 425 45.63 1.04 -1.97
N ARG A 426 44.32 0.86 -1.73
CA ARG A 426 43.66 -0.44 -1.83
C ARG A 426 43.27 -0.69 -3.29
N GLU A 427 43.94 -1.67 -3.88
CA GLU A 427 43.58 -2.32 -5.13
C GLU A 427 42.28 -3.13 -4.93
N ASP A 428 41.50 -3.27 -6.00
CA ASP A 428 40.15 -3.86 -6.04
C ASP A 428 40.11 -5.31 -5.53
N GLU A 429 39.70 -5.52 -4.27
CA GLU A 429 39.24 -6.82 -3.79
C GLU A 429 37.86 -7.12 -4.39
N PRO A 430 37.57 -8.38 -4.80
CA PRO A 430 36.27 -8.74 -5.34
C PRO A 430 35.20 -8.56 -4.24
N GLU A 431 34.29 -7.59 -4.43
CA GLU A 431 33.19 -7.34 -3.51
C GLU A 431 32.41 -8.63 -3.25
N GLN A 432 32.38 -9.07 -1.99
CA GLN A 432 31.61 -10.24 -1.58
C GLN A 432 30.12 -10.02 -1.88
N LEU A 433 29.57 -10.80 -2.81
CA LEU A 433 28.18 -10.73 -3.26
C LEU A 433 27.18 -11.20 -2.18
N VAL A 434 27.64 -11.92 -1.17
CA VAL A 434 26.84 -12.43 -0.05
C VAL A 434 27.57 -12.16 1.26
N ILE A 435 26.91 -11.45 2.19
CA ILE A 435 27.48 -11.13 3.51
C ILE A 435 26.74 -11.93 4.59
N GLY A 436 27.48 -12.60 5.48
CA GLY A 436 26.90 -13.18 6.69
C GLY A 436 26.49 -12.08 7.67
N ILE A 437 25.20 -12.00 7.99
CA ILE A 437 24.66 -10.97 8.91
C ILE A 437 24.49 -11.50 10.34
N GLY A 438 24.77 -12.78 10.59
CA GLY A 438 24.94 -13.35 11.93
C GLY A 438 24.12 -14.61 12.21
N GLN A 439 24.40 -15.23 13.36
CA GLN A 439 23.71 -16.43 13.82
C GLN A 439 22.49 -16.07 14.68
N GLY A 440 21.30 -16.24 14.13
CA GLY A 440 20.03 -15.96 14.81
C GLY A 440 19.50 -14.56 14.55
N ARG A 441 18.20 -14.38 14.79
CA ARG A 441 17.47 -13.15 14.42
C ARG A 441 17.98 -11.91 15.16
N GLU A 442 18.44 -12.05 16.40
CA GLU A 442 18.95 -10.92 17.18
C GLU A 442 20.31 -10.43 16.69
N HIS A 443 21.21 -11.33 16.28
CA HIS A 443 22.48 -10.93 15.67
C HIS A 443 22.28 -10.29 14.29
N ALA A 444 21.35 -10.82 13.49
CA ALA A 444 20.96 -10.20 12.22
C ALA A 444 20.42 -8.77 12.42
N LYS A 445 19.60 -8.56 13.47
CA LYS A 445 19.13 -7.22 13.82
C LYS A 445 20.29 -6.30 14.24
N ALA A 446 21.17 -6.77 15.13
CA ALA A 446 22.32 -5.99 15.58
C ALA A 446 23.25 -5.59 14.41
N TRP A 447 23.44 -6.48 13.44
CA TRP A 447 24.21 -6.17 12.23
C TRP A 447 23.56 -5.06 11.40
N LEU A 448 22.23 -5.10 11.21
CA LEU A 448 21.46 -4.09 10.48
C LEU A 448 21.34 -2.75 11.24
N GLU A 449 21.47 -2.76 12.57
CA GLU A 449 21.48 -1.55 13.40
C GLU A 449 22.83 -0.83 13.38
N ASN A 450 23.91 -1.53 13.01
CA ASN A 450 25.24 -0.96 13.00
C ASN A 450 25.35 0.15 11.93
N PRO A 451 25.69 1.40 12.31
CA PRO A 451 25.87 2.50 11.36
C PRO A 451 26.90 2.22 10.26
N ALA A 452 27.89 1.35 10.53
CA ALA A 452 28.88 0.95 9.53
C ALA A 452 28.28 0.22 8.32
N ASN A 453 27.08 -0.35 8.46
CA ASN A 453 26.39 -1.12 7.42
C ASN A 453 25.25 -0.32 6.75
N ALA A 454 25.18 0.99 6.95
CA ALA A 454 24.07 1.83 6.50
C ALA A 454 23.84 1.77 4.99
N ASP A 455 24.90 1.65 4.19
CA ASP A 455 24.81 1.58 2.73
C ASP A 455 24.15 0.28 2.25
N GLN A 456 24.54 -0.85 2.85
CA GLN A 456 23.94 -2.16 2.56
C GLN A 456 22.48 -2.21 3.00
N VAL A 457 22.16 -1.60 4.15
CA VAL A 457 20.78 -1.47 4.65
C VAL A 457 19.95 -0.62 3.69
N ALA A 458 20.48 0.52 3.23
CA ALA A 458 19.80 1.38 2.26
C ALA A 458 19.59 0.67 0.90
N LEU A 459 20.56 -0.13 0.46
CA LEU A 459 20.42 -0.96 -0.73
C LEU A 459 19.31 -2.01 -0.57
N LEU A 460 19.28 -2.73 0.55
CA LEU A 460 18.23 -3.70 0.88
C LEU A 460 16.84 -3.03 0.88
N GLU A 461 16.72 -1.84 1.46
CA GLU A 461 15.47 -1.08 1.45
C GLU A 461 15.01 -0.70 0.05
N ARG A 462 15.92 -0.22 -0.80
CA ARG A 462 15.62 0.12 -2.19
C ARG A 462 15.16 -1.12 -2.97
N ALA A 463 15.83 -2.26 -2.78
CA ALA A 463 15.46 -3.53 -3.38
C ALA A 463 14.05 -3.99 -2.95
N ILE A 464 13.76 -3.95 -1.64
CA ILE A 464 12.43 -4.29 -1.10
C ILE A 464 11.34 -3.38 -1.66
N ARG A 465 11.58 -2.05 -1.70
CA ARG A 465 10.61 -1.09 -2.26
C ARG A 465 10.38 -1.35 -3.76
N ALA A 466 11.43 -1.66 -4.51
CA ALA A 466 11.32 -1.95 -5.94
C ALA A 466 10.49 -3.21 -6.21
N GLU A 467 10.75 -4.31 -5.50
CA GLU A 467 9.97 -5.55 -5.66
C GLU A 467 8.55 -5.43 -5.08
N GLY A 468 8.35 -4.60 -4.05
CA GLY A 468 7.03 -4.27 -3.54
C GLY A 468 6.15 -3.55 -4.58
N ARG A 469 6.74 -2.61 -5.34
CA ARG A 469 6.05 -1.95 -6.45
C ARG A 469 5.73 -2.89 -7.62
N ARG A 470 6.61 -3.88 -7.87
CA ARG A 470 6.38 -4.93 -8.88
C ARG A 470 5.31 -5.94 -8.44
N GLY A 471 4.90 -5.92 -7.17
CA GLY A 471 3.88 -6.82 -6.62
C GLY A 471 4.34 -8.26 -6.43
N LYS A 472 5.64 -8.56 -6.61
CA LYS A 472 6.15 -9.93 -6.46
C LYS A 472 6.10 -10.41 -5.00
N LEU A 473 6.33 -9.51 -4.04
CA LEU A 473 6.24 -9.82 -2.61
C LEU A 473 4.85 -10.38 -2.22
N ASP A 474 3.77 -9.85 -2.79
CA ASP A 474 2.41 -10.38 -2.53
C ASP A 474 2.14 -11.68 -3.29
N SER A 475 2.72 -11.84 -4.50
CA SER A 475 2.54 -13.06 -5.30
C SER A 475 3.16 -14.29 -4.63
N LEU A 476 4.31 -14.11 -3.97
CA LEU A 476 4.98 -15.17 -3.21
C LEU A 476 4.18 -15.59 -1.97
N GLU A 477 3.48 -14.66 -1.31
CA GLU A 477 2.53 -15.01 -0.23
C GLU A 477 1.30 -15.77 -0.74
N ALA A 478 0.75 -15.37 -1.89
CA ALA A 478 -0.38 -16.06 -2.49
C ALA A 478 -0.03 -17.48 -2.93
N GLU A 479 1.19 -17.69 -3.41
CA GLU A 479 1.73 -19.00 -3.80
C GLU A 479 2.02 -19.87 -2.58
N LYS A 480 2.66 -19.32 -1.54
CA LYS A 480 2.88 -20.02 -0.27
C LYS A 480 1.58 -20.45 0.40
N ARG A 481 0.55 -19.59 0.43
CA ARG A 481 -0.79 -19.97 0.95
C ARG A 481 -1.48 -21.05 0.15
N LYS A 482 -1.26 -21.11 -1.17
CA LYS A 482 -1.78 -22.20 -2.01
C LYS A 482 -1.07 -23.53 -1.73
N LEU A 483 0.23 -23.48 -1.47
CA LEU A 483 1.02 -24.66 -1.11
C LEU A 483 0.70 -25.17 0.30
N GLU A 484 0.46 -24.29 1.28
CA GLU A 484 0.06 -24.65 2.64
C GLU A 484 -1.41 -25.16 2.73
N ALA A 485 -2.25 -24.80 1.77
CA ALA A 485 -3.65 -25.26 1.67
C ALA A 485 -3.84 -26.52 0.79
N SER A 486 -2.78 -26.95 0.09
CA SER A 486 -2.71 -28.17 -0.73
C SER A 486 -2.10 -29.32 0.06
#